data_AF-A0A087DB38-F1
#
_entry.id   AF-A0A087DB38-F1
#
_cell.length_a   1.000
_cell.length_b   1.000
_cell.length_c   1.000
_cell.angle_alpha   90.00
_cell.angle_beta   90.00
_cell.angle_gamma   90.00
#
_symmetry.space_group_name_H-M   'P 1'
#
loop_
_entity.id
_entity.type
_entity.pdbx_description
1 polymer ?
#
loop_
_entity_poly.entity_id
_entity_poly.type
_entity_poly.pdbx_seq_one_letter_code
_entity_poly.pdbx_strand_id
1 'polypeptide(L)'
;MSETSSDWQRTTIDSAQAAAHPETAQAVARIKALRQSIDNIDSAVISLLAERFKTTSQVGVLKANAGFAPEDMKREDYQIERLHRIAIEAGLDPEIAEKYREFVVTEAKKRHQRIAEAGGDPGVLDVFA
;
A
#
# COMPACT_ATOMS: atom_id res chain seq x y z
N MET A 1 -21.30 -32.85 21.72
CA MET A 1 -21.19 -31.38 21.85
C MET A 1 -20.71 -30.87 20.50
N SER A 2 -21.65 -30.50 19.64
CA SER A 2 -21.37 -30.16 18.23
C SER A 2 -21.03 -28.69 18.09
N GLU A 3 -19.99 -28.44 17.31
CA GLU A 3 -19.36 -27.16 17.01
C GLU A 3 -20.36 -26.12 16.49
N THR A 4 -20.43 -24.96 17.15
CA THR A 4 -20.95 -23.73 16.53
C THR A 4 -19.86 -23.17 15.63
N SER A 5 -19.58 -23.85 14.51
CA SER A 5 -18.77 -23.28 13.43
C SER A 5 -19.54 -22.09 12.87
N SER A 6 -18.92 -20.92 12.97
CA SER A 6 -19.62 -19.66 12.87
C SER A 6 -19.92 -19.31 11.41
N ASP A 7 -21.19 -19.43 11.05
CA ASP A 7 -21.76 -19.19 9.71
C ASP A 7 -21.46 -17.79 9.14
N TRP A 8 -21.00 -16.84 9.98
CA TRP A 8 -20.58 -15.50 9.54
C TRP A 8 -19.28 -15.48 8.72
N GLN A 9 -18.44 -16.51 8.82
CA GLN A 9 -17.13 -16.56 8.14
C GLN A 9 -17.21 -16.80 6.63
N ARG A 10 -18.38 -17.14 6.07
CA ARG A 10 -18.59 -17.40 4.63
C ARG A 10 -19.91 -16.83 4.11
N THR A 11 -20.22 -15.58 4.43
CA THR A 11 -21.35 -14.88 3.82
C THR A 11 -20.90 -14.09 2.59
N THR A 12 -21.56 -14.33 1.45
CA THR A 12 -21.35 -13.52 0.24
C THR A 12 -22.41 -12.43 0.22
N ILE A 13 -21.98 -11.19 -0.01
CA ILE A 13 -22.88 -10.04 -0.09
C ILE A 13 -23.51 -10.03 -1.50
N ASP A 14 -24.51 -10.91 -1.70
CA ASP A 14 -25.25 -11.06 -2.95
C ASP A 14 -26.65 -10.42 -2.85
N SER A 15 -26.98 -9.63 -3.88
CA SER A 15 -28.30 -9.04 -4.11
C SER A 15 -29.41 -10.08 -4.27
N ALA A 16 -29.12 -11.27 -4.78
CA ALA A 16 -30.14 -12.31 -4.99
C ALA A 16 -30.68 -12.90 -3.68
N GLN A 17 -29.81 -13.09 -2.67
CA GLN A 17 -30.21 -13.54 -1.33
C GLN A 17 -30.92 -12.44 -0.53
N ALA A 18 -30.63 -11.18 -0.81
CA ALA A 18 -31.20 -10.03 -0.10
C ALA A 18 -32.64 -9.71 -0.50
N ALA A 19 -33.15 -10.27 -1.61
CA ALA A 19 -34.52 -10.01 -2.10
C ALA A 19 -35.63 -10.44 -1.13
N ALA A 20 -35.33 -11.35 -0.19
CA ALA A 20 -36.29 -11.83 0.80
C ALA A 20 -36.52 -10.85 1.97
N HIS A 21 -35.61 -9.90 2.21
CA HIS A 21 -35.67 -8.98 3.35
C HIS A 21 -35.27 -7.55 2.93
N PRO A 22 -36.20 -6.58 2.91
CA PRO A 22 -35.92 -5.21 2.45
C PRO A 22 -34.75 -4.52 3.15
N GLU A 23 -34.56 -4.73 4.45
CA GLU A 23 -33.42 -4.17 5.21
C GLU A 23 -32.08 -4.76 4.76
N THR A 24 -32.04 -6.06 4.48
CA THR A 24 -30.85 -6.73 3.90
C THR A 24 -30.55 -6.21 2.51
N ALA A 25 -31.58 -5.98 1.68
CA ALA A 25 -31.40 -5.41 0.34
C ALA A 25 -30.81 -3.98 0.39
N GLN A 26 -31.28 -3.16 1.34
CA GLN A 26 -30.74 -1.82 1.55
C GLN A 26 -29.27 -1.85 2.01
N ALA A 27 -28.94 -2.74 2.96
CA ALA A 27 -27.58 -2.95 3.42
C ALA A 27 -26.65 -3.39 2.28
N VAL A 28 -27.07 -4.36 1.46
CA VAL A 28 -26.31 -4.82 0.28
C VAL A 28 -26.05 -3.68 -0.69
N ALA A 29 -27.06 -2.87 -1.02
CA ALA A 29 -26.89 -1.72 -1.92
C ALA A 29 -25.89 -0.70 -1.36
N ARG A 30 -25.96 -0.39 -0.06
CA ARG A 30 -25.03 0.55 0.59
C ARG A 30 -23.60 0.01 0.62
N ILE A 31 -23.44 -1.28 0.92
CA ILE A 31 -22.12 -1.92 0.91
C ILE A 31 -21.52 -1.94 -0.49
N LYS A 32 -22.29 -2.22 -1.54
CA LYS A 32 -21.82 -2.16 -2.93
C LYS A 32 -21.33 -0.74 -3.28
N ALA A 33 -22.07 0.30 -2.89
CA ALA A 33 -21.64 1.68 -3.11
C ALA A 33 -20.33 2.01 -2.37
N LEU A 34 -20.19 1.56 -1.11
CA LEU A 34 -18.95 1.74 -0.35
C LEU A 34 -17.77 0.97 -0.96
N ARG A 35 -17.99 -0.25 -1.45
CA ARG A 35 -16.96 -1.02 -2.15
C ARG A 35 -16.47 -0.33 -3.42
N GLN A 36 -17.38 0.28 -4.19
CA GLN A 36 -16.96 1.09 -5.33
C GLN A 36 -16.05 2.26 -4.93
N SER A 37 -16.33 2.90 -3.79
CA SER A 37 -15.43 3.93 -3.25
C SER A 37 -14.08 3.37 -2.80
N ILE A 38 -14.07 2.18 -2.18
CA ILE A 38 -12.83 1.47 -1.80
C ILE A 38 -11.99 1.17 -3.05
N ASP A 39 -12.59 0.59 -4.09
CA ASP A 39 -11.88 0.26 -5.33
C ASP A 39 -11.25 1.51 -5.99
N ASN A 40 -11.94 2.66 -5.90
CA ASN A 40 -11.41 3.93 -6.39
C ASN A 40 -10.22 4.43 -5.55
N ILE A 41 -10.30 4.30 -4.23
CA ILE A 41 -9.20 4.67 -3.31
C ILE A 41 -7.98 3.77 -3.59
N ASP A 42 -8.20 2.46 -3.71
CA ASP A 42 -7.14 1.49 -3.97
C ASP A 42 -6.44 1.76 -5.31
N SER A 43 -7.21 2.10 -6.35
CA SER A 43 -6.67 2.50 -7.65
C SER A 43 -5.76 3.74 -7.53
N ALA A 44 -6.16 4.72 -6.73
CA ALA A 44 -5.36 5.92 -6.48
C ALA A 44 -4.09 5.60 -5.67
N VAL A 45 -4.18 4.75 -4.64
CA VAL A 45 -3.04 4.30 -3.83
C VAL A 45 -2.00 3.59 -4.70
N ILE A 46 -2.43 2.66 -5.56
CA ILE A 46 -1.52 1.94 -6.46
C ILE A 46 -0.83 2.90 -7.44
N SER A 47 -1.58 3.85 -8.01
CA SER A 47 -1.02 4.85 -8.92
C SER A 47 0.02 5.74 -8.23
N LEU A 48 -0.26 6.19 -7.00
CA LEU A 48 0.67 7.00 -6.20
C LEU A 48 1.90 6.19 -5.77
N LEU A 49 1.75 4.91 -5.44
CA LEU A 49 2.87 4.01 -5.14
C LEU A 49 3.79 3.82 -6.34
N ALA A 50 3.22 3.66 -7.55
CA ALA A 50 4.01 3.56 -8.78
C ALA A 50 4.88 4.82 -8.99
N GLU A 51 4.28 6.00 -8.87
CA GLU A 51 5.02 7.27 -8.99
C GLU A 51 6.04 7.47 -7.87
N ARG A 52 5.70 7.10 -6.63
CA ARG A 52 6.65 7.12 -5.51
C ARG A 52 7.85 6.25 -5.82
N PHE A 53 7.64 5.02 -6.30
CA PHE A 53 8.73 4.11 -6.59
C PHE A 53 9.58 4.58 -7.76
N LYS A 54 8.98 5.11 -8.83
CA LYS A 54 9.71 5.75 -9.94
C LYS A 54 10.63 6.86 -9.43
N THR A 55 10.11 7.72 -8.54
CA THR A 55 10.89 8.78 -7.90
C THR A 55 12.05 8.21 -7.06
N THR A 56 11.79 7.16 -6.26
CA THR A 56 12.87 6.52 -5.49
C THR A 56 13.91 5.86 -6.40
N SER A 57 13.53 5.25 -7.52
CA SER A 57 14.50 4.69 -8.47
C SER A 57 15.43 5.76 -9.03
N GLN A 58 14.93 6.96 -9.33
CA GLN A 58 15.79 8.08 -9.73
C GLN A 58 16.78 8.49 -8.63
N VAL A 59 16.34 8.50 -7.36
CA VAL A 59 17.24 8.68 -6.20
C VAL A 59 18.30 7.57 -6.16
N GLY A 60 17.91 6.32 -6.42
CA GLY A 60 18.81 5.18 -6.50
C GLY A 60 19.89 5.33 -7.57
N VAL A 61 19.52 5.77 -8.78
CA VAL A 61 20.47 6.08 -9.87
C VAL A 61 21.44 7.18 -9.46
N LEU A 62 20.95 8.27 -8.87
CA LEU A 62 21.79 9.37 -8.39
C LEU A 62 22.77 8.90 -7.31
N LYS A 63 22.29 8.08 -6.35
CA LYS A 63 23.13 7.50 -5.30
C LYS A 63 24.21 6.59 -5.88
N ALA A 64 23.84 5.69 -6.80
CA ALA A 64 24.78 4.77 -7.44
C ALA A 64 25.89 5.54 -8.19
N ASN A 65 25.50 6.53 -9.00
CA ASN A 65 26.44 7.35 -9.77
C ASN A 65 27.38 8.18 -8.90
N ALA A 66 26.91 8.62 -7.73
CA ALA A 66 27.70 9.41 -6.78
C ALA A 66 28.44 8.56 -5.72
N GLY A 67 28.31 7.23 -5.75
CA GLY A 67 28.95 6.33 -4.79
C GLY A 67 28.35 6.38 -3.38
N PHE A 68 27.11 6.85 -3.22
CA PHE A 68 26.42 6.87 -1.94
C PHE A 68 25.82 5.51 -1.58
N ALA A 69 25.80 5.20 -0.29
CA ALA A 69 25.09 4.04 0.22
C ALA A 69 23.57 4.14 -0.03
N PRO A 70 22.88 3.02 -0.28
CA PRO A 70 21.41 2.98 -0.37
C PRO A 70 20.73 3.49 0.91
N GLU A 71 21.33 3.22 2.08
CA GLU A 71 20.81 3.59 3.40
C GLU A 71 21.10 5.05 3.79
N ASP A 72 20.14 5.69 4.45
CA ASP A 72 20.27 7.03 5.03
C ASP A 72 19.44 7.10 6.31
N MET A 73 20.07 6.81 7.45
CA MET A 73 19.41 6.72 8.76
C MET A 73 18.70 8.03 9.15
N LYS A 74 19.34 9.19 8.92
CA LYS A 74 18.74 10.49 9.25
C LYS A 74 17.47 10.75 8.46
N ARG A 75 17.48 10.37 7.17
CA ARG A 75 16.29 10.48 6.32
C ARG A 75 15.19 9.50 6.75
N GLU A 76 15.56 8.35 7.26
CA GLU A 76 14.66 7.32 7.76
C GLU A 76 13.96 7.71 9.06
N ASP A 77 14.67 8.34 9.99
CA ASP A 77 14.16 8.86 11.26
C ASP A 77 13.17 10.02 11.03
N TYR A 78 13.53 10.97 10.16
CA TYR A 78 12.61 12.06 9.82
C TYR A 78 11.31 11.56 9.16
N GLN A 79 11.40 10.50 8.35
CA GLN A 79 10.23 9.95 7.67
C GLN A 79 9.23 9.31 8.63
N ILE A 80 9.70 8.60 9.67
CA ILE A 80 8.81 7.98 10.65
C ILE A 80 8.09 9.05 11.48
N GLU A 81 8.81 10.05 12.00
CA GLU A 81 8.20 11.15 12.76
C GLU A 81 7.15 11.91 11.93
N ARG A 82 7.46 12.19 10.66
CA ARG A 82 6.54 12.89 9.77
C ARG A 82 5.30 12.04 9.45
N LEU A 83 5.45 10.74 9.23
CA LEU A 83 4.32 9.84 8.95
C LEU A 83 3.41 9.66 10.16
N HIS A 84 3.97 9.61 11.38
CA HIS A 84 3.17 9.56 12.61
C HIS A 84 2.29 10.81 12.75
N ARG A 85 2.83 12.00 12.50
CA ARG A 85 2.03 13.24 12.53
C ARG A 85 0.90 13.22 11.52
N ILE A 86 1.19 12.84 10.27
CA ILE A 86 0.17 12.74 9.20
C ILE A 86 -0.91 11.72 9.57
N ALA A 87 -0.53 10.58 10.15
CA ALA A 87 -1.48 9.55 10.57
C ALA A 87 -2.46 10.10 11.63
N ILE A 88 -1.93 10.73 12.67
CA ILE A 88 -2.74 11.35 13.73
C ILE A 88 -3.69 12.41 13.15
N GLU A 89 -3.18 13.31 12.31
CA GLU A 89 -3.98 14.36 11.67
C GLU A 89 -5.10 13.80 10.77
N ALA A 90 -4.86 12.64 10.14
CA ALA A 90 -5.82 11.95 9.28
C ALA A 90 -6.78 11.00 10.04
N GLY A 91 -6.61 10.83 11.36
CA GLY A 91 -7.37 9.86 12.15
C GLY A 91 -7.00 8.40 11.88
N LEU A 92 -5.78 8.16 11.37
CA LEU A 92 -5.22 6.84 11.14
C LEU A 92 -4.30 6.44 12.31
N ASP A 93 -4.37 5.18 12.72
CA ASP A 93 -3.44 4.62 13.71
C ASP A 93 -1.98 4.76 13.22
N PRO A 94 -1.08 5.41 13.99
CA PRO A 94 0.33 5.52 13.63
C PRO A 94 1.02 4.19 13.33
N GLU A 95 0.62 3.08 13.97
CA GLU A 95 1.19 1.76 13.69
C GLU A 95 0.91 1.29 12.25
N ILE A 96 -0.24 1.69 11.68
CA ILE A 96 -0.56 1.39 10.27
C ILE A 96 0.37 2.18 9.34
N ALA A 97 0.63 3.46 9.68
CA ALA A 97 1.56 4.29 8.91
C ALA A 97 3.00 3.78 9.00
N GLU A 98 3.41 3.22 10.14
CA GLU A 98 4.71 2.58 10.33
C GLU A 98 4.85 1.31 9.48
N LYS A 99 3.85 0.42 9.49
CA LYS A 99 3.83 -0.79 8.64
C LYS A 99 3.89 -0.43 7.15
N TYR A 100 3.14 0.60 6.73
CA TYR A 100 3.22 1.11 5.37
C TYR A 100 4.63 1.63 5.04
N ARG A 101 5.24 2.41 5.94
CA ARG A 101 6.62 2.91 5.81
C ARG A 101 7.60 1.75 5.62
N GLU A 102 7.54 0.74 6.49
CA GLU A 102 8.43 -0.41 6.46
C GLU A 102 8.38 -1.11 5.10
N PHE A 103 7.17 -1.35 4.58
CA PHE A 103 6.98 -1.90 3.25
C PHE A 103 7.65 -1.03 2.17
N VAL A 104 7.31 0.27 2.10
CA VAL A 104 7.78 1.13 1.01
C VAL A 104 9.28 1.46 1.07
N VAL A 105 9.89 1.48 2.26
CA VAL A 105 11.34 1.69 2.43
C VAL A 105 12.11 0.43 2.07
N THR A 106 11.65 -0.73 2.53
CA THR A 106 12.28 -2.03 2.23
C THR A 106 12.32 -2.28 0.73
N GLU A 107 11.21 -2.06 0.03
CA GLU A 107 11.15 -2.24 -1.42
C GLU A 107 12.00 -1.21 -2.18
N ALA A 108 12.09 0.04 -1.69
CA ALA A 108 12.96 1.05 -2.29
C ALA A 108 14.45 0.68 -2.15
N LYS A 109 14.88 0.21 -0.96
CA LYS A 109 16.26 -0.25 -0.72
C LYS A 109 16.64 -1.40 -1.67
N LYS A 110 15.76 -2.41 -1.83
CA LYS A 110 15.97 -3.52 -2.79
C LYS A 110 16.15 -3.02 -4.23
N ARG A 111 15.32 -2.06 -4.65
CA ARG A 111 15.42 -1.44 -5.99
C ARG A 111 16.73 -0.67 -6.18
N HIS A 112 17.18 0.07 -5.17
CA HIS A 112 18.47 0.77 -5.22
C HIS A 112 19.64 -0.19 -5.34
N GLN A 113 19.61 -1.30 -4.60
CA GLN A 113 20.63 -2.33 -4.68
C GLN A 113 20.74 -2.89 -6.11
N ARG A 114 19.61 -3.24 -6.73
CA ARG A 114 19.58 -3.71 -8.13
C ARG A 114 20.14 -2.68 -9.12
N ILE A 115 19.79 -1.40 -8.96
CA ILE A 115 20.33 -0.33 -9.81
C ILE A 115 21.86 -0.20 -9.63
N ALA A 116 22.34 -0.25 -8.39
CA ALA A 116 23.77 -0.16 -8.11
C ALA A 116 24.55 -1.36 -8.70
N GLU A 117 24.01 -2.57 -8.56
CA GLU A 117 24.57 -3.79 -9.18
C GLU A 117 24.60 -3.73 -10.72
N ALA A 118 23.64 -3.00 -11.31
CA ALA A 118 23.56 -2.75 -12.75
C ALA A 118 24.41 -1.55 -13.23
N GLY A 119 25.29 -1.00 -12.38
CA GLY A 119 26.12 0.15 -12.75
C GLY A 119 25.35 1.45 -12.96
N GLY A 120 24.20 1.61 -12.30
CA GLY A 120 23.37 2.81 -12.39
C GLY A 120 22.26 2.75 -13.44
N ASP A 121 22.07 1.63 -14.14
CA ASP A 121 20.99 1.46 -15.11
C ASP A 121 19.64 1.18 -14.42
N PRO A 122 18.63 2.08 -14.54
CA PRO A 122 17.29 1.84 -14.01
C PRO A 122 16.47 0.83 -14.83
N GLY A 123 16.90 0.47 -16.05
CA GLY A 123 16.23 -0.50 -16.92
C GLY A 123 16.07 -1.88 -16.28
N VAL A 124 16.95 -2.23 -15.32
CA VAL A 124 16.84 -3.47 -14.55
C VAL A 124 15.60 -3.57 -13.67
N LEU A 125 14.85 -2.47 -13.51
CA LEU A 125 13.59 -2.44 -12.76
C LEU A 125 12.35 -2.54 -13.65
N ASP A 126 12.53 -2.57 -14.97
CA ASP A 126 11.42 -2.75 -15.89
C ASP A 126 10.83 -4.15 -15.71
N VAL A 127 9.54 -4.21 -15.41
CA VAL A 127 8.78 -5.44 -15.25
C VAL A 127 8.15 -5.91 -16.56
N PHE A 128 8.31 -5.13 -17.63
CA PHE A 128 7.83 -5.42 -18.99
C PHE A 128 8.98 -5.60 -20.01
N ALA A 129 10.23 -5.52 -19.57
CA ALA A 129 11.41 -5.80 -20.39
C ALA A 129 11.65 -7.30 -20.60
#